data_AF-A0A921NG90-F1
#
_entry.id   AF-A0A921NG90-F1
#
_cell.length_a   1.000
_cell.length_b   1.000
_cell.length_c   1.000
_cell.angle_alpha   90.00
_cell.angle_beta   90.00
_cell.angle_gamma   90.00
#
_symmetry.space_group_name_H-M   'P 1'
#
loop_
_entity.id
_entity.type
_entity.pdbx_description
1 polymer ?
#
loop_
_entity_poly.entity_id
_entity_poly.type
_entity_poly.pdbx_seq_one_letter_code
_entity_poly.pdbx_strand_id
1 'polypeptide(L)'
;TPEQLEGMRLASTRVRFQFRQDESGELRVYGLHTQPGSGADRVPVAQARWNVDKSAMVAVLDGISITWTPNHGPVVSVPSPYPGTPERLDNVFVHPIAVGQDSAINHYPGRDAENITWQDTIISFPADSGVPPLYLVFAKPAVRPLEVDIYGAFSGRLRNGLHVDHMPSQAALRRYLEVSIKLDDDDIEALMKRAASIAIPAEVHRKYSETYGWRNTRIKQYLDAGDLRAALESNFDAIKPHMLEHGFTESDLQDARVKMHKINETQGWY
;
A
#
# COMPACT_ATOMS: atom_id res chain seq x y z
N THR A 1 18.65 -10.86 17.90
CA THR A 1 17.82 -11.75 18.75
C THR A 1 16.41 -11.16 18.82
N PRO A 2 15.39 -11.89 19.29
CA PRO A 2 14.04 -11.35 19.45
C PRO A 2 14.00 -10.04 20.25
N GLU A 3 14.80 -9.97 21.32
CA GLU A 3 14.90 -8.79 22.21
C GLU A 3 15.56 -7.60 21.51
N GLN A 4 16.47 -7.84 20.57
CA GLN A 4 17.07 -6.76 19.77
C GLN A 4 16.06 -6.19 18.75
N LEU A 5 15.14 -7.01 18.23
CA LEU A 5 14.11 -6.56 17.28
C LEU A 5 12.93 -5.87 17.99
N GLU A 6 12.77 -6.09 19.29
CA GLU A 6 11.76 -5.44 20.11
C GLU A 6 12.01 -3.93 20.12
N GLY A 7 11.11 -3.17 19.49
CA GLY A 7 11.23 -1.72 19.35
C GLY A 7 11.98 -1.22 18.11
N MET A 8 12.58 -2.11 17.30
CA MET A 8 13.12 -1.71 15.99
C MET A 8 12.00 -1.43 14.99
N ARG A 9 12.18 -0.41 14.14
CA ARG A 9 11.32 -0.16 12.97
C ARG A 9 11.86 -0.75 11.68
N LEU A 10 13.18 -0.85 11.57
CA LEU A 10 13.90 -1.39 10.41
C LEU A 10 15.03 -2.27 10.92
N ALA A 11 15.19 -3.46 10.34
CA ALA A 11 16.32 -4.36 10.61
C ALA A 11 17.15 -4.57 9.35
N SER A 12 18.47 -4.70 9.50
CA SER A 12 19.35 -5.06 8.38
C SER A 12 19.33 -6.58 8.16
N THR A 13 19.18 -6.99 6.92
CA THR A 13 19.37 -8.39 6.48
C THR A 13 20.46 -8.45 5.41
N ARG A 14 21.11 -9.62 5.26
CA ARG A 14 22.07 -9.92 4.19
C ARG A 14 21.42 -10.55 2.96
N VAL A 15 20.19 -11.04 3.11
CA VAL A 15 19.40 -11.64 2.02
C VAL A 15 17.96 -11.15 2.12
N ARG A 16 17.40 -10.72 0.99
CA ARG A 16 15.97 -10.43 0.84
C ARG A 16 15.36 -11.34 -0.22
N PHE A 17 14.08 -11.64 -0.10
CA PHE A 17 13.38 -12.51 -1.04
C PHE A 17 12.32 -11.74 -1.82
N GLN A 18 12.14 -12.11 -3.09
CA GLN A 18 11.18 -11.48 -3.98
C GLN A 18 10.55 -12.54 -4.86
N PHE A 19 9.26 -12.39 -5.13
CA PHE A 19 8.60 -13.14 -6.19
C PHE A 19 8.81 -12.39 -7.52
N ARG A 20 9.29 -13.10 -8.54
CA ARG A 20 9.45 -12.57 -9.91
C ARG A 20 8.96 -13.59 -10.91
N GLN A 21 8.41 -13.14 -12.02
CA GLN A 21 8.16 -14.02 -13.16
C GLN A 21 9.47 -14.27 -13.89
N ASP A 22 9.72 -15.53 -14.26
CA ASP A 22 10.83 -15.87 -15.15
C ASP A 22 10.47 -15.58 -16.62
N GLU A 23 11.38 -15.88 -17.54
CA GLU A 23 11.19 -15.65 -18.99
C GLU A 23 9.97 -16.41 -19.57
N SER A 24 9.49 -17.44 -18.88
CA SER A 24 8.29 -18.22 -19.25
C SER A 24 7.00 -17.69 -18.62
N GLY A 25 7.09 -16.67 -17.75
CA GLY A 25 5.95 -16.11 -17.01
C GLY A 25 5.64 -16.85 -15.70
N GLU A 26 6.43 -17.84 -15.30
CA GLU A 26 6.22 -18.60 -14.07
C GLU A 26 6.70 -17.80 -12.86
N LEU A 27 5.87 -17.70 -11.81
CA LEU A 27 6.25 -17.02 -10.58
C LEU A 27 7.28 -17.85 -9.80
N ARG A 28 8.47 -17.29 -9.59
CA ARG A 28 9.53 -17.91 -8.80
C ARG A 28 10.01 -16.99 -7.69
N VAL A 29 10.54 -17.60 -6.63
CA VAL A 29 11.18 -16.88 -5.51
C VAL A 29 12.67 -16.72 -5.80
N TYR A 30 13.14 -15.48 -5.70
CA TYR A 30 14.55 -15.12 -5.87
C TYR A 30 15.10 -14.57 -4.55
N GLY A 31 16.27 -15.08 -4.14
CA GLY A 31 17.04 -14.47 -3.07
C GLY A 31 18.00 -13.41 -3.64
N LEU A 32 18.10 -12.26 -2.98
CA LEU A 32 19.01 -11.18 -3.35
C LEU A 32 19.98 -10.92 -2.20
N HIS A 33 21.28 -10.97 -2.48
CA HIS A 33 22.29 -10.60 -1.50
C HIS A 33 22.37 -9.08 -1.36
N THR A 34 22.01 -8.55 -0.19
CA THR A 34 22.00 -7.11 0.11
C THR A 34 23.36 -6.65 0.65
N GLN A 35 23.78 -5.44 0.26
CA GLN A 35 25.02 -4.84 0.76
C GLN A 35 24.72 -3.92 1.95
N PRO A 36 25.46 -4.03 3.07
CA PRO A 36 25.28 -3.12 4.20
C PRO A 36 25.47 -1.66 3.80
N GLY A 37 24.52 -0.80 4.17
CA GLY A 37 24.61 0.64 3.93
C GLY A 37 24.11 1.11 2.57
N SER A 38 23.66 0.22 1.68
CA SER A 38 23.01 0.62 0.42
C SER A 38 21.56 1.08 0.58
N GLY A 39 20.99 0.91 1.78
CA GLY A 39 19.56 1.14 2.04
C GLY A 39 18.68 -0.03 1.62
N ALA A 40 19.09 -0.81 0.63
CA ALA A 40 18.39 -2.02 0.20
C ALA A 40 18.51 -3.18 1.21
N ASP A 41 19.43 -3.10 2.18
CA ASP A 41 19.58 -4.06 3.27
C ASP A 41 18.54 -3.91 4.39
N ARG A 42 17.76 -2.82 4.39
CA ARG A 42 16.77 -2.53 5.44
C ARG A 42 15.41 -3.13 5.13
N VAL A 43 14.86 -3.85 6.10
CA VAL A 43 13.53 -4.48 6.04
C VAL A 43 12.68 -3.94 7.20
N PRO A 44 11.42 -3.55 6.97
CA PRO A 44 10.48 -3.18 8.02
C PRO A 44 10.33 -4.25 9.09
N VAL A 45 10.16 -3.81 10.34
CA VAL A 45 9.85 -4.70 11.46
C VAL A 45 8.45 -4.38 11.97
N ALA A 46 7.54 -5.34 11.86
CA ALA A 46 6.19 -5.26 12.41
C ALA A 46 6.14 -6.00 13.75
N GLN A 47 5.67 -5.31 14.79
CA GLN A 47 5.58 -5.87 16.13
C GLN A 47 4.23 -6.57 16.29
N ALA A 48 4.25 -7.90 16.47
CA ALA A 48 3.07 -8.65 16.87
C ALA A 48 2.74 -8.36 18.34
N ARG A 49 1.46 -8.29 18.67
CA ARG A 49 1.00 -8.06 20.04
C ARG A 49 -0.05 -9.08 20.43
N TRP A 50 0.00 -9.54 21.68
CA TRP A 50 -1.08 -10.33 22.26
C TRP A 50 -2.41 -9.58 22.16
N ASN A 51 -3.47 -10.29 21.81
CA ASN A 51 -4.83 -9.85 22.03
C ASN A 51 -5.15 -9.84 23.53
N VAL A 52 -6.29 -9.24 23.88
CA VAL A 52 -6.67 -8.95 25.28
C VAL A 52 -6.74 -10.22 26.13
N ASP A 53 -7.23 -11.32 25.57
CA ASP A 53 -7.39 -12.63 26.21
C ASP A 53 -6.13 -13.53 26.09
N LYS A 54 -5.05 -13.04 25.48
CA LYS A 54 -3.79 -13.76 25.23
C LYS A 54 -3.96 -15.10 24.51
N SER A 55 -5.00 -15.23 23.67
CA SER A 55 -5.23 -16.42 22.85
C SER A 55 -4.51 -16.36 21.50
N ALA A 56 -4.17 -15.16 21.02
CA ALA A 56 -3.47 -14.97 19.76
C ALA A 56 -2.60 -13.70 19.78
N MET A 57 -1.63 -13.64 18.87
CA MET A 57 -0.82 -12.46 18.60
C MET A 57 -1.14 -11.91 17.22
N VAL A 58 -1.29 -10.59 17.11
CA VAL A 58 -1.64 -9.93 15.85
C VAL A 58 -0.54 -8.96 15.44
N ALA A 59 -0.03 -9.12 14.23
CA ALA A 59 0.84 -8.16 13.56
C ALA A 59 0.06 -7.44 12.45
N VAL A 60 -0.06 -6.12 12.58
CA VAL A 60 -0.67 -5.27 11.54
C VAL A 60 0.41 -4.85 10.57
N LEU A 61 0.25 -5.23 9.31
CA LEU A 61 1.16 -4.91 8.21
C LEU A 61 0.53 -3.86 7.30
N ASP A 62 1.25 -3.46 6.26
CA ASP A 62 0.75 -2.56 5.24
C ASP A 62 -0.29 -3.28 4.34
N GLY A 63 -1.57 -3.11 4.68
CA GLY A 63 -2.71 -3.64 3.93
C GLY A 63 -3.22 -5.02 4.38
N ILE A 64 -2.51 -5.76 5.23
CA ILE A 64 -2.97 -7.04 5.78
C ILE A 64 -2.68 -7.14 7.28
N SER A 65 -3.31 -8.09 7.97
CA SER A 65 -2.96 -8.47 9.35
C SER A 65 -2.66 -9.96 9.41
N ILE A 66 -1.63 -10.32 10.17
CA ILE A 66 -1.25 -11.70 10.45
C ILE A 66 -1.64 -12.01 11.89
N THR A 67 -2.50 -13.01 12.06
CA THR A 67 -2.87 -13.55 13.37
C THR A 67 -2.14 -14.86 13.59
N TRP A 68 -1.33 -14.91 14.65
CA TRP A 68 -0.64 -16.11 15.10
C TRP A 68 -1.33 -16.64 16.35
N THR A 69 -1.90 -17.84 16.26
CA THR A 69 -2.50 -18.55 17.40
C THR A 69 -1.55 -19.66 17.83
N PRO A 70 -0.86 -19.52 18.98
CA PRO A 70 0.01 -20.58 19.47
C PRO A 70 -0.76 -21.88 19.68
N ASN A 71 -0.27 -22.97 19.11
CA ASN A 71 -0.86 -24.28 19.36
C ASN A 71 -0.31 -24.83 20.69
N HIS A 72 -1.19 -25.01 21.68
CA HIS A 72 -0.88 -25.65 22.96
C HIS A 72 -1.43 -27.09 23.05
N GLY A 73 -2.11 -27.57 22.02
CA GLY A 73 -2.62 -28.95 21.91
C GLY A 73 -1.73 -29.83 21.02
N PRO A 74 -2.09 -31.12 20.81
CA PRO A 74 -1.43 -31.94 19.81
C PRO A 74 -1.48 -31.24 18.43
N VAL A 75 -0.40 -31.36 17.65
CA VAL A 75 -0.41 -30.86 16.27
C VAL A 75 -1.53 -31.59 15.53
N VAL A 76 -2.57 -30.86 15.18
CA VAL A 76 -3.71 -31.38 14.43
C VAL A 76 -3.17 -31.78 13.05
N SER A 77 -2.96 -33.08 12.83
CA SER A 77 -2.51 -33.66 11.55
C SER A 77 -3.63 -33.79 10.53
N VAL A 78 -4.78 -33.17 10.79
CA VAL A 78 -5.87 -33.11 9.81
C VAL A 78 -5.33 -32.28 8.66
N PRO A 79 -5.36 -32.77 7.41
CA PRO A 79 -4.89 -32.00 6.29
C PRO A 79 -5.73 -30.74 6.22
N SER A 80 -5.17 -29.63 6.69
CA SER A 80 -5.65 -28.32 6.29
C SER A 80 -5.61 -28.34 4.76
N PRO A 81 -6.64 -27.81 4.06
CA PRO A 81 -6.61 -27.63 2.62
C PRO A 81 -5.61 -26.51 2.30
N TYR A 82 -4.35 -26.70 2.67
CA TYR A 82 -3.26 -25.99 2.06
C TYR A 82 -3.26 -26.41 0.59
N PRO A 83 -3.19 -25.45 -0.36
CA PRO A 83 -2.81 -25.82 -1.72
C PRO A 83 -1.53 -26.65 -1.58
N GLY A 84 -1.60 -27.90 -2.04
CA GLY A 84 -0.70 -28.97 -1.60
C GLY A 84 0.74 -28.47 -1.50
N THR A 85 1.34 -28.63 -0.32
CA THR A 85 2.77 -28.42 -0.17
C THR A 85 3.42 -29.22 -1.30
N PRO A 86 4.11 -28.58 -2.27
CA PRO A 86 4.75 -29.33 -3.32
C PRO A 86 5.65 -30.38 -2.65
N GLU A 87 5.62 -31.62 -3.13
CA GLU A 87 6.39 -32.74 -2.54
C GLU A 87 7.88 -32.41 -2.38
N ARG A 88 8.34 -31.37 -3.09
CA ARG A 88 9.66 -30.79 -3.01
C ARG A 88 9.56 -29.27 -2.98
N LEU A 89 10.12 -28.64 -1.96
CA LEU A 89 10.47 -27.23 -2.00
C LEU A 89 11.67 -27.09 -2.95
N ASP A 90 11.51 -26.33 -4.03
CA ASP A 90 12.61 -26.04 -4.92
C ASP A 90 13.70 -25.24 -4.19
N ASN A 91 14.96 -25.46 -4.58
CA ASN A 91 16.07 -24.69 -4.04
C ASN A 91 15.89 -23.21 -4.43
N VAL A 92 15.80 -22.33 -3.43
CA VAL A 92 15.81 -20.88 -3.67
C VAL A 92 17.24 -20.44 -3.93
N PHE A 93 17.54 -20.10 -5.19
CA PHE A 93 18.85 -19.57 -5.55
C PHE A 93 19.00 -18.12 -5.07
N VAL A 94 20.16 -17.81 -4.49
CA VAL A 94 20.52 -16.47 -4.04
C VAL A 94 21.49 -15.85 -5.04
N HIS A 95 21.10 -14.73 -5.65
CA HIS A 95 21.89 -14.03 -6.65
C HIS A 95 22.61 -12.81 -6.04
N PRO A 96 23.86 -12.54 -6.42
CA PRO A 96 24.53 -11.29 -6.06
C PRO A 96 23.86 -10.11 -6.79
N ILE A 97 23.69 -8.98 -6.10
CA ILE A 97 23.36 -7.71 -6.76
C ILE A 97 24.64 -7.21 -7.44
N ALA A 98 24.61 -7.02 -8.76
CA ALA A 98 25.78 -6.58 -9.51
C ALA A 98 26.25 -5.19 -9.03
N VAL A 99 27.56 -5.07 -8.75
CA VAL A 99 28.18 -3.79 -8.35
C VAL A 99 28.02 -2.79 -9.50
N GLY A 100 27.43 -1.62 -9.21
CA GLY A 100 27.15 -0.58 -10.23
C GLY A 100 25.73 -0.63 -10.84
N GLN A 101 24.88 -1.57 -10.44
CA GLN A 101 23.41 -1.52 -10.63
C GLN A 101 22.66 -1.12 -9.35
N ASP A 102 23.31 -0.43 -8.42
CA ASP A 102 22.69 0.05 -7.16
C ASP A 102 21.49 0.99 -7.40
N SER A 103 21.32 1.49 -8.63
CA SER A 103 20.18 2.31 -9.05
C SER A 103 19.01 1.52 -9.66
N ALA A 104 19.11 0.21 -9.87
CA ALA A 104 18.05 -0.61 -10.47
C ALA A 104 17.16 -1.36 -9.44
N ILE A 105 17.33 -1.07 -8.15
CA ILE A 105 16.36 -1.43 -7.09
C ILE A 105 15.42 -0.23 -6.82
N ASN A 106 15.55 0.87 -7.58
CA ASN A 106 14.53 1.90 -7.65
C ASN A 106 13.42 1.44 -8.58
N HIS A 107 12.34 0.91 -7.98
CA HIS A 107 11.16 0.36 -8.64
C HIS A 107 11.45 -0.86 -9.53
N TYR A 108 10.85 -1.99 -9.13
CA TYR A 108 10.89 -3.23 -9.89
C TYR A 108 10.42 -2.98 -11.33
N PRO A 109 11.16 -3.43 -12.36
CA PRO A 109 10.68 -3.32 -13.72
C PRO A 109 9.48 -4.22 -13.90
N GLY A 110 8.31 -3.59 -14.01
CA GLY A 110 7.15 -4.14 -14.66
C GLY A 110 7.47 -4.40 -16.12
N ARG A 111 7.26 -5.64 -16.54
CA ARG A 111 6.85 -5.94 -17.90
C ARG A 111 5.60 -6.80 -17.80
N ASP A 112 4.50 -6.21 -18.25
CA ASP A 112 3.28 -6.83 -18.78
C ASP A 112 2.55 -7.91 -17.93
N ALA A 113 2.92 -8.08 -16.66
CA ALA A 113 2.11 -8.63 -15.56
C ALA A 113 1.93 -7.59 -14.43
N GLU A 114 1.94 -6.33 -14.82
CA GLU A 114 2.04 -5.15 -13.97
C GLU A 114 0.81 -5.00 -13.08
N ASN A 115 1.02 -5.10 -11.76
CA ASN A 115 0.33 -4.33 -10.70
C ASN A 115 0.42 -4.98 -9.30
N ILE A 116 1.15 -6.09 -9.10
CA ILE A 116 1.39 -6.62 -7.74
C ILE A 116 2.77 -6.16 -7.25
N THR A 117 2.80 -5.23 -6.29
CA THR A 117 4.04 -4.93 -5.57
C THR A 117 4.18 -5.88 -4.39
N TRP A 118 5.16 -6.78 -4.49
CA TRP A 118 5.56 -7.64 -3.38
C TRP A 118 6.29 -6.81 -2.33
N GLN A 119 5.90 -6.99 -1.08
CA GLN A 119 6.52 -6.38 0.08
C GLN A 119 7.08 -7.44 1.00
N ASP A 120 8.15 -7.09 1.71
CA ASP A 120 8.73 -7.91 2.75
C ASP A 120 8.73 -7.19 4.10
N THR A 121 8.66 -7.98 5.15
CA THR A 121 8.70 -7.50 6.54
C THR A 121 9.24 -8.59 7.45
N ILE A 122 9.78 -8.18 8.59
CA ILE A 122 10.07 -9.07 9.70
C ILE A 122 8.98 -8.87 10.74
N ILE A 123 8.27 -9.92 11.10
CA ILE A 123 7.36 -9.92 12.24
C ILE A 123 8.19 -10.32 13.47
N SER A 124 8.29 -9.41 14.43
CA SER A 124 8.82 -9.71 15.77
C SER A 124 7.66 -10.01 16.71
N PHE A 125 7.81 -11.07 17.49
CA PHE A 125 6.84 -11.47 18.51
C PHE A 125 7.29 -11.00 19.90
N PRO A 126 6.37 -10.84 20.86
CA PRO A 126 6.72 -10.58 22.25
C PRO A 126 7.75 -11.59 22.75
N ALA A 127 8.78 -11.13 23.46
CA ALA A 127 9.88 -12.00 23.90
C ALA A 127 9.38 -13.17 24.78
N ASP A 128 8.29 -12.96 25.52
CA ASP A 128 7.64 -13.95 26.39
C ASP A 128 6.80 -15.00 25.62
N SER A 129 6.60 -14.83 24.31
CA SER A 129 5.79 -15.75 23.49
C SER A 129 6.50 -17.06 23.14
N GLY A 130 7.84 -17.10 23.21
CA GLY A 130 8.63 -18.23 22.73
C GLY A 130 8.62 -18.42 21.21
N VAL A 131 8.01 -17.51 20.44
CA VAL A 131 7.93 -17.58 18.98
C VAL A 131 9.09 -16.80 18.35
N PRO A 132 9.91 -17.42 17.50
CA PRO A 132 10.99 -16.70 16.82
C PRO A 132 10.44 -15.71 15.79
N PRO A 133 11.18 -14.62 15.49
CA PRO A 133 10.81 -13.69 14.43
C PRO A 133 10.61 -14.36 13.08
N LEU A 134 9.64 -13.88 12.30
CA LEU A 134 9.27 -14.42 10.99
C LEU A 134 9.55 -13.41 9.87
N TYR A 135 10.34 -13.79 8.87
CA TYR A 135 10.46 -13.01 7.63
C TYR A 135 9.33 -13.40 6.67
N LEU A 136 8.56 -12.41 6.22
CA LEU A 136 7.39 -12.60 5.38
C LEU A 136 7.54 -11.79 4.09
N VAL A 137 7.25 -12.42 2.95
CA VAL A 137 7.03 -11.74 1.67
C VAL A 137 5.58 -11.92 1.27
N PHE A 138 4.89 -10.84 0.95
CA PHE A 138 3.45 -10.85 0.67
C PHE A 138 3.07 -9.83 -0.40
N ALA A 139 1.97 -10.09 -1.09
CA ALA A 139 1.31 -9.13 -1.95
C ALA A 139 0.29 -8.33 -1.13
N LYS A 140 0.25 -7.02 -1.34
CA LYS A 140 -0.85 -6.21 -0.79
C LYS A 140 -2.17 -6.59 -1.45
N PRO A 141 -3.31 -6.51 -0.73
CA PRO A 141 -4.61 -6.76 -1.33
C PRO A 141 -4.88 -5.76 -2.46
N ALA A 142 -5.57 -6.23 -3.49
CA ALA A 142 -6.04 -5.36 -4.56
C ALA A 142 -6.91 -4.23 -4.00
N VAL A 143 -6.91 -3.11 -4.70
CA VAL A 143 -7.79 -1.98 -4.41
C VAL A 143 -9.23 -2.39 -4.70
N ARG A 144 -10.14 -2.04 -3.80
CA ARG A 144 -11.57 -2.33 -3.94
C ARG A 144 -12.32 -1.13 -4.50
N PRO A 145 -13.41 -1.33 -5.27
CA PRO A 145 -14.28 -0.22 -5.67
C PRO A 145 -14.80 0.56 -4.46
N LEU A 146 -14.89 1.88 -4.59
CA LEU A 146 -15.27 2.83 -3.53
C LEU A 146 -14.37 2.82 -2.29
N GLU A 147 -13.22 2.16 -2.36
CA GLU A 147 -12.25 2.25 -1.28
C GLU A 147 -11.71 3.67 -1.17
N VAL A 148 -11.89 4.26 0.00
CA VAL A 148 -11.41 5.59 0.36
C VAL A 148 -10.29 5.47 1.38
N ASP A 149 -9.16 6.13 1.11
CA ASP A 149 -8.04 6.27 2.04
C ASP A 149 -7.17 7.48 1.64
N ILE A 150 -6.08 7.75 2.36
CA ILE A 150 -5.04 8.65 1.87
C ILE A 150 -4.37 8.05 0.63
N TYR A 151 -3.96 8.88 -0.33
CA TYR A 151 -3.36 8.39 -1.58
C TYR A 151 -2.18 7.41 -1.36
N GLY A 152 -1.32 7.71 -0.39
CA GLY A 152 -0.16 6.89 -0.05
C GLY A 152 -0.50 5.45 0.35
N ALA A 153 -1.67 5.22 0.95
CA ALA A 153 -2.12 3.89 1.37
C ALA A 153 -2.43 2.96 0.18
N PHE A 154 -2.64 3.53 -1.01
CA PHE A 154 -2.84 2.76 -2.23
C PHE A 154 -1.54 2.38 -2.94
N SER A 155 -0.39 2.84 -2.46
CA SER A 155 0.91 2.57 -3.09
C SER A 155 1.22 1.07 -3.11
N GLY A 156 1.58 0.57 -4.30
CA GLY A 156 1.93 -0.82 -4.55
C GLY A 156 0.76 -1.82 -4.52
N ARG A 157 -0.48 -1.34 -4.53
CA ARG A 157 -1.68 -2.19 -4.58
C ARG A 157 -2.17 -2.40 -6.00
N LEU A 158 -2.59 -3.62 -6.29
CA LEU A 158 -3.16 -4.01 -7.56
C LEU A 158 -4.44 -3.23 -7.87
N ARG A 159 -4.51 -2.64 -9.07
CA ARG A 159 -5.59 -1.70 -9.45
C ARG A 159 -6.81 -2.37 -10.08
N ASN A 160 -6.66 -3.52 -10.75
CA ASN A 160 -7.77 -4.29 -11.36
C ASN A 160 -8.79 -3.43 -12.13
N GLY A 161 -8.31 -2.52 -12.99
CA GLY A 161 -9.19 -1.65 -13.80
C GLY A 161 -9.77 -0.44 -13.06
N LEU A 162 -9.37 -0.21 -11.81
CA LEU A 162 -9.71 0.99 -11.05
C LEU A 162 -8.60 2.05 -11.17
N HIS A 163 -8.97 3.31 -11.05
CA HIS A 163 -8.05 4.40 -10.74
C HIS A 163 -8.31 4.92 -9.34
N VAL A 164 -7.30 5.54 -8.73
CA VAL A 164 -7.47 6.27 -7.48
C VAL A 164 -7.46 7.76 -7.79
N ASP A 165 -8.62 8.36 -7.61
CA ASP A 165 -8.90 9.76 -7.87
C ASP A 165 -8.67 10.57 -6.61
N HIS A 166 -7.88 11.64 -6.70
CA HIS A 166 -7.60 12.53 -5.58
C HIS A 166 -8.65 13.62 -5.56
N MET A 167 -9.36 13.77 -4.45
CA MET A 167 -10.33 14.86 -4.30
C MET A 167 -10.03 15.62 -3.00
N PRO A 168 -9.57 16.88 -3.09
CA PRO A 168 -9.32 17.66 -4.32
C PRO A 168 -8.17 17.14 -5.19
N SER A 169 -8.11 17.60 -6.45
CA SER A 169 -7.05 17.16 -7.38
C SER A 169 -5.64 17.48 -6.87
N GLN A 170 -4.67 16.61 -7.20
CA GLN A 170 -3.25 16.82 -6.84
C GLN A 170 -2.72 18.20 -7.26
N ALA A 171 -3.12 18.70 -8.41
CA ALA A 171 -2.69 19.99 -8.91
C ALA A 171 -3.28 21.18 -8.13
N ALA A 172 -4.47 21.03 -7.54
CA ALA A 172 -5.04 22.01 -6.63
C ALA A 172 -4.34 21.97 -5.26
N LEU A 173 -4.09 20.78 -4.73
CA LEU A 173 -3.36 20.59 -3.47
C LEU A 173 -1.95 21.19 -3.52
N ARG A 174 -1.21 20.94 -4.61
CA ARG A 174 0.12 21.52 -4.83
C ARG A 174 0.07 23.05 -4.77
N ARG A 175 -0.88 23.67 -5.48
CA ARG A 175 -1.03 25.13 -5.48
C ARG A 175 -1.39 25.69 -4.12
N TYR A 176 -2.29 25.03 -3.40
CA TYR A 176 -2.64 25.41 -2.04
C TYR A 176 -1.40 25.45 -1.16
N LEU A 177 -0.53 24.43 -1.25
CA LEU A 177 0.71 24.37 -0.48
C LEU A 177 1.73 25.44 -0.90
N GLU A 178 1.97 25.61 -2.21
CA GLU A 178 2.92 26.58 -2.77
C GLU A 178 2.59 28.04 -2.38
N VAL A 179 1.31 28.36 -2.20
CA VAL A 179 0.86 29.70 -1.78
C VAL A 179 0.91 29.87 -0.27
N SER A 180 0.65 28.80 0.49
CA SER A 180 0.45 28.88 1.93
C SER A 180 1.74 28.74 2.73
N ILE A 181 2.73 28.00 2.21
CA ILE A 181 3.95 27.63 2.95
C ILE A 181 5.14 27.57 2.00
N LYS A 182 6.32 28.05 2.43
CA LYS A 182 7.59 27.75 1.73
C LYS A 182 8.06 26.36 2.13
N LEU A 183 7.62 25.36 1.37
CA LEU A 183 8.09 23.98 1.43
C LEU A 183 8.99 23.70 0.22
N ASP A 184 9.88 22.73 0.36
CA ASP A 184 10.54 22.15 -0.81
C ASP A 184 9.61 21.16 -1.52
N ASP A 185 10.00 20.73 -2.72
CA ASP A 185 9.18 19.85 -3.54
C ASP A 185 8.93 18.48 -2.91
N ASP A 186 9.90 17.95 -2.16
CA ASP A 186 9.79 16.64 -1.50
C ASP A 186 8.75 16.68 -0.38
N ASP A 187 8.74 17.75 0.41
CA ASP A 187 7.74 17.99 1.45
C ASP A 187 6.33 18.18 0.84
N ILE A 188 6.22 18.90 -0.29
CA ILE A 188 4.95 19.07 -1.01
C ILE A 188 4.42 17.71 -1.47
N GLU A 189 5.25 16.88 -2.08
CA GLU A 189 4.86 15.54 -2.51
C GLU A 189 4.47 14.63 -1.34
N ALA A 190 5.20 14.71 -0.23
CA ALA A 190 4.90 13.94 0.98
C ALA A 190 3.54 14.34 1.58
N LEU A 191 3.22 15.64 1.60
CA LEU A 191 1.92 16.12 2.05
C LEU A 191 0.81 15.68 1.10
N MET A 192 0.97 15.86 -0.21
CA MET A 192 -0.05 15.47 -1.20
C MET A 192 -0.45 13.98 -1.11
N LYS A 193 0.47 13.09 -0.75
CA LYS A 193 0.18 11.66 -0.50
C LYS A 193 -0.79 11.42 0.67
N ARG A 194 -1.03 12.42 1.50
CA ARG A 194 -1.93 12.37 2.67
C ARG A 194 -3.34 12.88 2.35
N ALA A 195 -3.61 13.40 1.16
CA ALA A 195 -4.96 13.79 0.78
C ALA A 195 -5.86 12.58 0.53
N ALA A 196 -7.15 12.75 0.80
CA ALA A 196 -8.15 11.74 0.53
C ALA A 196 -8.18 11.37 -0.96
N SER A 197 -8.35 10.08 -1.22
CA SER A 197 -8.54 9.57 -2.57
C SER A 197 -9.53 8.41 -2.57
N ILE A 198 -10.23 8.24 -3.68
CA ILE A 198 -11.25 7.21 -3.86
C ILE A 198 -10.93 6.33 -5.07
N ALA A 199 -11.10 5.02 -4.88
CA ALA A 199 -10.97 4.05 -5.95
C ALA A 199 -12.26 3.96 -6.80
N ILE A 200 -12.18 4.36 -8.06
CA ILE A 200 -13.31 4.38 -9.00
C ILE A 200 -12.94 3.66 -10.30
N PRO A 201 -13.91 3.17 -11.08
CA PRO A 201 -13.63 2.58 -12.40
C PRO A 201 -12.78 3.53 -13.25
N ALA A 202 -11.74 3.00 -13.89
CA ALA A 202 -10.83 3.81 -14.69
C ALA A 202 -11.54 4.53 -15.85
N GLU A 203 -12.66 3.99 -16.33
CA GLU A 203 -13.51 4.65 -17.32
C GLU A 203 -14.20 5.89 -16.76
N VAL A 204 -14.78 5.81 -15.56
CA VAL A 204 -15.44 6.94 -14.89
C VAL A 204 -14.44 8.07 -14.62
N HIS A 205 -13.28 7.72 -14.06
CA HIS A 205 -12.22 8.71 -13.81
C HIS A 205 -11.80 9.40 -15.11
N ARG A 206 -11.55 8.61 -16.17
CA ARG A 206 -11.09 9.13 -17.45
C ARG A 206 -12.11 9.99 -18.17
N LYS A 207 -13.40 9.68 -18.09
CA LYS A 207 -14.46 10.35 -18.86
C LYS A 207 -15.12 11.52 -18.13
N TYR A 208 -15.28 11.44 -16.82
CA TYR A 208 -16.19 12.33 -16.10
C TYR A 208 -15.53 13.13 -14.96
N SER A 209 -14.45 12.64 -14.37
CA SER A 209 -13.83 13.34 -13.25
C SER A 209 -13.20 14.67 -13.67
N GLU A 210 -13.49 15.73 -12.91
CA GLU A 210 -12.89 17.05 -13.08
C GLU A 210 -11.39 17.07 -12.79
N THR A 211 -10.89 16.08 -12.04
CA THR A 211 -9.49 15.98 -11.64
C THR A 211 -8.61 15.41 -12.75
N TYR A 212 -9.23 14.82 -13.78
CA TYR A 212 -8.54 14.08 -14.83
C TYR A 212 -8.29 14.91 -16.10
N GLY A 213 -7.03 14.91 -16.53
CA GLY A 213 -6.61 15.41 -17.85
C GLY A 213 -7.02 16.85 -18.11
N TRP A 214 -7.58 17.10 -19.30
CA TRP A 214 -7.88 18.45 -19.79
C TRP A 214 -9.00 19.19 -19.02
N ARG A 215 -9.82 18.49 -18.22
CA ARG A 215 -10.85 19.12 -17.38
C ARG A 215 -10.26 19.84 -16.17
N ASN A 216 -9.12 19.34 -15.67
CA ASN A 216 -8.37 19.94 -14.58
C ASN A 216 -7.54 21.13 -15.09
N THR A 217 -8.21 22.17 -15.59
CA THR A 217 -7.57 23.35 -16.18
C THR A 217 -6.85 24.18 -15.12
N ARG A 218 -5.87 25.00 -15.54
CA ARG A 218 -5.16 25.91 -14.62
C ARG A 218 -6.11 26.83 -13.85
N ILE A 219 -7.20 27.29 -14.46
CA ILE A 219 -8.22 28.13 -13.83
C ILE A 219 -8.94 27.34 -12.72
N LYS A 220 -9.40 26.12 -13.02
CA LYS A 220 -10.03 25.22 -12.03
C LYS A 220 -9.09 24.92 -10.88
N GLN A 221 -7.81 24.67 -11.15
CA GLN A 221 -6.80 24.41 -10.14
C GLN A 221 -6.62 25.57 -9.16
N TYR A 222 -6.64 26.82 -9.63
CA TYR A 222 -6.58 28.01 -8.76
C TYR A 222 -7.87 28.20 -7.95
N LEU A 223 -9.03 27.98 -8.56
CA LEU A 223 -10.32 28.03 -7.87
C LEU A 223 -10.37 26.98 -6.74
N ASP A 224 -10.03 25.74 -7.07
CA ASP A 224 -10.06 24.60 -6.14
C ASP A 224 -9.03 24.76 -5.01
N ALA A 225 -7.86 25.33 -5.30
CA ALA A 225 -6.88 25.64 -4.28
C ALA A 225 -7.35 26.75 -3.30
N GLY A 226 -8.32 27.58 -3.69
CA GLY A 226 -8.90 28.61 -2.82
C GLY A 226 -9.87 28.06 -1.78
N ASP A 227 -10.52 26.92 -2.06
CA ASP A 227 -11.42 26.23 -1.15
C ASP A 227 -11.40 24.71 -1.42
N LEU A 228 -10.50 24.02 -0.71
CA LEU A 228 -10.31 22.58 -0.84
C LEU A 228 -11.56 21.77 -0.43
N ARG A 229 -12.40 22.29 0.48
CA ARG A 229 -13.63 21.60 0.88
C ARG A 229 -14.66 21.65 -0.24
N ALA A 230 -14.87 22.81 -0.85
CA ALA A 230 -15.75 22.98 -2.00
C ALA A 230 -15.23 22.23 -3.24
N ALA A 231 -13.91 22.18 -3.43
CA ALA A 231 -13.29 21.43 -4.51
C ALA A 231 -13.60 19.93 -4.45
N LEU A 232 -13.51 19.33 -3.25
CA LEU A 232 -13.89 17.92 -3.06
C LEU A 232 -15.36 17.70 -3.43
N GLU A 233 -16.26 18.57 -2.95
CA GLU A 233 -17.69 18.44 -3.25
C GLU A 233 -17.94 18.47 -4.76
N SER A 234 -17.39 19.46 -5.46
CA SER A 234 -17.50 19.59 -6.92
C SER A 234 -16.95 18.35 -7.64
N ASN A 235 -15.76 17.88 -7.27
CA ASN A 235 -15.12 16.73 -7.91
C ASN A 235 -15.93 15.45 -7.69
N PHE A 236 -16.49 15.26 -6.50
CA PHE A 236 -17.31 14.09 -6.18
C PHE A 236 -18.66 14.12 -6.91
N ASP A 237 -19.34 15.28 -6.95
CA ASP A 237 -20.61 15.43 -7.65
C ASP A 237 -20.47 15.19 -9.16
N ALA A 238 -19.32 15.54 -9.75
CA ALA A 238 -19.06 15.30 -11.17
C ALA A 238 -19.02 13.80 -11.54
N ILE A 239 -18.54 12.93 -10.64
CA ILE A 239 -18.49 11.49 -10.90
C ILE A 239 -19.74 10.74 -10.43
N LYS A 240 -20.48 11.28 -9.46
CA LYS A 240 -21.58 10.60 -8.76
C LYS A 240 -22.65 10.02 -9.69
N PRO A 241 -23.22 10.76 -10.68
CA PRO A 241 -24.24 10.20 -11.58
C PRO A 241 -23.75 8.96 -12.32
N HIS A 242 -22.49 8.97 -12.75
CA HIS A 242 -21.89 7.87 -13.50
C HIS A 242 -21.55 6.68 -12.60
N MET A 243 -21.20 6.93 -11.34
CA MET A 243 -21.06 5.86 -10.37
C MET A 243 -22.40 5.15 -10.11
N LEU A 244 -23.51 5.89 -10.05
CA LEU A 244 -24.85 5.30 -9.95
C LEU A 244 -25.19 4.45 -11.20
N GLU A 245 -24.86 4.94 -12.40
CA GLU A 245 -25.01 4.18 -13.66
C GLU A 245 -24.19 2.88 -13.67
N HIS A 246 -23.02 2.88 -13.01
CA HIS A 246 -22.17 1.70 -12.81
C HIS A 246 -22.68 0.74 -11.72
N GLY A 247 -23.83 1.02 -11.11
CA GLY A 247 -24.51 0.12 -10.16
C GLY A 247 -24.11 0.30 -8.69
N PHE A 248 -23.37 1.35 -8.35
CA PHE A 248 -23.12 1.72 -6.95
C PHE A 248 -24.38 2.33 -6.33
N THR A 249 -24.59 2.13 -5.03
CA THR A 249 -25.74 2.71 -4.34
C THR A 249 -25.45 4.14 -3.89
N GLU A 250 -26.51 4.93 -3.75
CA GLU A 250 -26.43 6.29 -3.18
C GLU A 250 -25.83 6.26 -1.76
N SER A 251 -26.16 5.23 -0.97
CA SER A 251 -25.63 5.06 0.39
C SER A 251 -24.11 4.85 0.37
N ASP A 252 -23.61 3.96 -0.49
CA ASP A 252 -22.17 3.68 -0.57
C ASP A 252 -21.38 4.92 -1.02
N LEU A 253 -21.95 5.70 -1.94
CA LEU A 253 -21.34 6.95 -2.40
C LEU A 253 -21.35 8.02 -1.30
N GLN A 254 -22.43 8.13 -0.54
CA GLN A 254 -22.49 9.05 0.59
C GLN A 254 -21.49 8.66 1.70
N ASP A 255 -21.36 7.37 2.00
CA ASP A 255 -20.39 6.87 2.98
C ASP A 255 -18.96 7.15 2.52
N ALA A 256 -18.67 6.95 1.24
CA ALA A 256 -17.37 7.28 0.65
C ALA A 256 -17.08 8.79 0.77
N ARG A 257 -18.05 9.65 0.41
CA ARG A 257 -17.92 11.11 0.51
C ARG A 257 -17.64 11.57 1.95
N VAL A 258 -18.42 11.07 2.92
CA VAL A 258 -18.22 11.37 4.35
C VAL A 258 -16.83 10.94 4.80
N LYS A 259 -16.37 9.76 4.37
CA LYS A 259 -15.03 9.27 4.71
C LYS A 259 -13.92 10.13 4.11
N MET A 260 -14.08 10.62 2.88
CA MET A 260 -13.09 11.52 2.26
C MET A 260 -12.97 12.84 3.03
N HIS A 261 -14.09 13.45 3.44
CA HIS A 261 -14.06 14.64 4.30
C HIS A 261 -13.36 14.39 5.62
N LYS A 262 -13.71 13.30 6.31
CA LYS A 262 -13.08 12.94 7.58
C LYS A 262 -11.57 12.79 7.44
N ILE A 263 -11.09 12.19 6.34
CA ILE A 263 -9.64 12.08 6.08
C ILE A 263 -9.04 13.47 5.89
N ASN A 264 -9.59 14.31 5.03
CA ASN A 264 -9.02 15.62 4.77
C ASN A 264 -9.01 16.54 6.00
N GLU A 265 -10.06 16.51 6.83
CA GLU A 265 -10.11 17.19 8.13
C GLU A 265 -9.02 16.66 9.08
N THR A 266 -8.88 15.34 9.19
CA THR A 266 -7.87 14.70 10.06
C THR A 266 -6.44 15.03 9.62
N GLN A 267 -6.22 15.18 8.32
CA GLN A 267 -4.91 15.49 7.74
C GLN A 267 -4.63 17.01 7.69
N GLY A 268 -5.60 17.84 8.09
CA GLY A 268 -5.44 19.29 8.19
C GLY A 268 -5.51 20.04 6.85
N TRP A 269 -6.18 19.47 5.85
CA TRP A 269 -6.37 20.16 4.56
C TRP A 269 -7.43 21.26 4.62
N TYR A 270 -8.41 21.14 5.52
CA TYR A 270 -9.44 22.14 5.83
C TYR A 270 -10.19 21.79 7.11
#